data_AF-A0A0P0NGZ4-F1
#
_entry.id   AF-A0A0P0NGZ4-F1
#
_cell.length_a   1.000
_cell.length_b   1.000
_cell.length_c   1.000
_cell.angle_alpha   90.00
_cell.angle_beta   90.00
_cell.angle_gamma   90.00
#
_symmetry.space_group_name_H-M   'P 1'
#
loop_
_entity.id
_entity.type
_entity.pdbx_description
1 polymer ?
#
loop_
_entity_poly.entity_id
_entity_poly.type
_entity_poly.pdbx_seq_one_letter_code
_entity_poly.pdbx_strand_id
1 'polypeptide(L)'
;MRFSLNFHLVNNILHLVNLISFESKTGIVLGKIKTMKDFNSRVIYLDWLRIFAIIGVLLFHSARPFQPEDPWQVKNAVKSEILGEFSYWLSRFRMPLLLFISGAVSWFMIKGKTIGGFIILRLCRLFIPLLFGMLIIVSSKVYLERVNQGYSGTTFTNETYEYGLGAGV
;
A
#
# COMPACT_ATOMS: atom_id res chain seq x y z
N MET A 1 -44.08 32.97 53.25
CA MET A 1 -43.40 31.87 53.96
C MET A 1 -42.07 31.60 53.25
N ARG A 2 -40.95 32.21 53.72
CA ARG A 2 -39.62 32.07 53.09
C ARG A 2 -38.95 30.80 53.62
N PHE A 3 -38.73 29.82 52.75
CA PHE A 3 -38.07 28.56 53.08
C PHE A 3 -36.55 28.79 53.16
N SER A 4 -36.05 29.09 54.36
CA SER A 4 -34.63 29.19 54.66
C SER A 4 -34.12 27.80 55.07
N LEU A 5 -33.90 26.90 54.12
CA LEU A 5 -33.21 25.64 54.37
C LEU A 5 -31.92 25.58 53.54
N ASN A 6 -30.81 25.48 54.29
CA ASN A 6 -29.64 24.67 53.97
C ASN A 6 -28.59 25.19 52.97
N PHE A 7 -28.12 26.42 53.12
CA PHE A 7 -26.87 26.88 52.50
C PHE A 7 -25.66 25.97 52.85
N HIS A 8 -25.63 25.45 54.08
CA HIS A 8 -24.53 24.58 54.56
C HIS A 8 -24.52 23.18 53.92
N LEU A 9 -25.68 22.67 53.53
CA LEU A 9 -25.83 21.35 52.91
C LEU A 9 -25.48 21.43 51.42
N VAL A 10 -25.84 22.54 50.75
CA VAL A 10 -25.43 22.82 49.36
C VAL A 10 -23.92 22.95 49.22
N ASN A 11 -23.24 23.59 50.19
CA ASN A 11 -21.79 23.71 50.18
C ASN A 11 -21.06 22.37 50.36
N ASN A 12 -21.57 21.49 51.24
CA ASN A 12 -21.01 20.14 51.40
C ASN A 12 -21.21 19.28 50.14
N ILE A 13 -22.35 19.41 49.47
CA ILE A 13 -22.61 18.71 48.20
C ILE A 13 -21.68 19.23 47.10
N LEU A 14 -21.49 20.55 46.99
CA LEU A 14 -20.53 21.14 46.03
C LEU A 14 -19.10 20.66 46.27
N HIS A 15 -18.68 20.55 47.53
CA HIS A 15 -17.34 20.04 47.87
C HIS A 15 -17.18 18.56 47.49
N LEU A 16 -18.18 17.72 47.73
CA LEU A 16 -18.16 16.31 47.33
C LEU A 16 -18.16 16.12 45.81
N VAL A 17 -18.94 16.92 45.06
CA VAL A 17 -18.92 16.90 43.59
C VAL A 17 -17.55 17.31 43.04
N ASN A 18 -16.90 18.30 43.66
CA ASN A 18 -15.55 18.70 43.28
C ASN A 18 -14.50 17.62 43.57
N LEU A 19 -14.60 16.91 44.69
CA LEU A 19 -13.71 15.79 45.02
C LEU A 19 -13.89 14.60 44.06
N ILE A 20 -15.14 14.23 43.74
CA ILE A 20 -15.45 13.17 42.76
C ILE A 20 -14.98 13.56 41.35
N SER A 21 -15.11 14.84 40.97
CA SER A 21 -14.60 15.36 39.69
C SER A 21 -13.06 15.35 39.62
N PHE A 22 -12.38 15.63 40.74
CA PHE A 22 -10.93 15.57 40.84
C PHE A 22 -10.38 14.14 40.82
N GLU A 23 -11.01 13.22 41.55
CA GLU A 23 -10.67 11.79 41.54
C GLU A 23 -10.95 11.15 40.16
N SER A 24 -12.05 11.54 39.51
CA SER A 24 -12.36 11.15 38.13
C SER A 24 -11.32 11.67 37.14
N LYS A 25 -10.94 12.95 37.21
CA LYS A 25 -9.90 13.53 36.33
C LYS A 25 -8.54 12.89 36.56
N THR A 26 -8.14 12.63 37.80
CA THR A 26 -6.87 11.98 38.12
C THR A 26 -6.86 10.50 37.71
N GLY A 27 -7.95 9.76 37.92
CA GLY A 27 -8.13 8.39 37.42
C GLY A 27 -8.15 8.28 35.90
N ILE A 28 -8.78 9.23 35.20
CA ILE A 28 -8.76 9.34 33.73
C ILE A 28 -7.35 9.69 33.25
N VAL A 29 -6.64 10.61 33.90
CA VAL A 29 -5.27 11.00 33.52
C VAL A 29 -4.29 9.86 33.79
N LEU A 30 -4.38 9.17 34.92
CA LEU A 30 -3.54 8.01 35.23
C LEU A 30 -3.85 6.82 34.31
N GLY A 31 -5.12 6.60 33.95
CA GLY A 31 -5.52 5.66 32.89
C GLY A 31 -4.99 6.05 31.51
N LYS A 32 -4.98 7.35 31.18
CA LYS A 32 -4.44 7.93 29.94
C LYS A 32 -2.91 7.83 29.86
N ILE A 33 -2.21 7.98 30.98
CA ILE A 33 -0.75 7.82 31.07
C ILE A 33 -0.37 6.34 30.97
N LYS A 34 -1.14 5.42 31.55
CA LYS A 34 -0.95 3.96 31.37
C LYS A 34 -1.20 3.51 29.93
N THR A 35 -2.12 4.16 29.22
CA THR A 35 -2.39 3.92 27.78
C THR A 35 -1.40 4.61 26.83
N MET A 36 -0.67 5.66 27.26
CA MET A 36 0.47 6.18 26.50
C MET A 36 1.75 5.31 26.61
N LYS A 37 1.64 4.11 27.19
CA LYS A 37 2.64 3.04 27.06
C LYS A 37 2.14 1.88 26.20
N ASP A 38 1.07 2.04 25.44
CA ASP A 38 0.87 1.19 24.27
C ASP A 38 1.61 1.84 23.10
N PHE A 39 2.88 1.49 22.95
CA PHE A 39 3.44 1.44 21.62
C PHE A 39 2.56 0.47 20.84
N ASN A 40 1.61 1.04 20.09
CA ASN A 40 0.98 0.44 18.92
C ASN A 40 1.81 -0.75 18.47
N SER A 41 1.26 -1.96 18.55
CA SER A 41 1.92 -3.24 18.25
C SER A 41 2.34 -3.33 16.77
N ARG A 42 3.22 -2.43 16.35
CA ARG A 42 3.85 -2.39 15.04
C ARG A 42 4.74 -3.61 14.98
N VAL A 43 4.45 -4.44 14.00
CA VAL A 43 5.14 -5.69 13.79
C VAL A 43 6.43 -5.38 13.05
N ILE A 44 7.47 -5.01 13.80
CA ILE A 44 8.75 -4.49 13.28
C ILE A 44 9.34 -5.44 12.22
N TYR A 45 9.23 -6.75 12.40
CA TYR A 45 9.75 -7.73 11.44
C TYR A 45 9.03 -7.69 10.07
N LEU A 46 7.71 -7.39 10.04
CA LEU A 46 6.98 -7.25 8.78
C LEU A 46 7.37 -5.96 8.05
N ASP A 47 7.69 -4.91 8.80
CA ASP A 47 8.16 -3.65 8.22
C ASP A 47 9.55 -3.82 7.59
N TRP A 48 10.48 -4.52 8.25
CA TRP A 48 11.77 -4.89 7.66
C TRP A 48 11.64 -5.78 6.43
N LEU A 49 10.79 -6.80 6.50
CA LEU A 49 10.55 -7.69 5.36
C LEU A 49 10.03 -6.92 4.14
N ARG A 50 9.18 -5.91 4.37
CA ARG A 50 8.72 -5.00 3.31
C ARG A 50 9.85 -4.16 2.73
N ILE A 51 10.75 -3.63 3.57
CA ILE A 51 11.90 -2.86 3.10
C ILE A 51 12.76 -3.72 2.17
N PHE A 52 13.08 -4.96 2.56
CA PHE A 52 13.82 -5.89 1.70
C PHE A 52 13.07 -6.19 0.39
N ALA A 53 11.75 -6.38 0.44
CA ALA A 53 10.92 -6.57 -0.75
C ALA A 53 11.04 -5.39 -1.73
N ILE A 54 10.94 -4.16 -1.22
CA ILE A 54 11.02 -2.93 -2.02
C ILE A 54 12.41 -2.76 -2.62
N ILE A 55 13.48 -3.02 -1.85
CA ILE A 55 14.86 -2.99 -2.35
C ILE A 55 15.03 -4.02 -3.48
N GLY A 56 14.52 -5.24 -3.31
CA GLY A 56 14.56 -6.26 -4.36
C GLY A 56 13.86 -5.83 -5.66
N VAL A 57 12.69 -5.18 -5.54
CA VAL A 57 11.97 -4.63 -6.70
C VAL A 57 12.75 -3.49 -7.35
N LEU A 58 13.35 -2.61 -6.56
CA LEU A 58 14.19 -1.51 -7.05
C LEU A 58 15.38 -2.05 -7.85
N LEU A 59 16.13 -3.00 -7.29
CA LEU A 59 17.26 -3.64 -7.97
C LEU A 59 16.84 -4.34 -9.25
N PHE A 60 15.69 -5.03 -9.23
CA PHE A 60 15.13 -5.66 -10.43
C PHE A 60 14.85 -4.61 -11.52
N HIS A 61 14.20 -3.48 -11.20
CA HIS A 61 13.94 -2.43 -12.19
C HIS A 61 15.20 -1.71 -12.68
N SER A 62 16.18 -1.48 -11.80
CA SER A 62 17.47 -0.91 -12.18
C SER A 62 18.29 -1.84 -13.08
N ALA A 63 18.12 -3.16 -12.95
CA ALA A 63 18.82 -4.15 -13.78
C ALA A 63 18.21 -4.31 -15.18
N ARG A 64 16.92 -3.98 -15.37
CA ARG A 64 16.17 -4.21 -16.63
C ARG A 64 16.82 -3.66 -17.91
N PRO A 65 17.44 -2.46 -17.93
CA PRO A 65 18.11 -1.93 -19.12
C PRO A 65 19.33 -2.75 -19.57
N PHE A 66 19.91 -3.56 -18.69
CA PHE A 66 21.13 -4.34 -18.92
C PHE A 66 20.86 -5.82 -19.25
N GLN A 67 19.59 -6.25 -19.25
CA GLN A 67 19.24 -7.64 -19.50
C GLN A 67 19.26 -7.98 -21.00
N PRO A 68 19.88 -9.11 -21.40
CA PRO A 68 19.98 -9.49 -22.82
C PRO A 68 18.64 -9.90 -23.44
N GLU A 69 17.89 -10.74 -22.72
CA GLU A 69 16.71 -11.49 -23.20
C GLU A 69 15.39 -10.69 -23.18
N ASP A 70 15.34 -9.54 -22.49
CA ASP A 70 14.08 -8.87 -22.16
C ASP A 70 13.68 -7.86 -23.25
N PRO A 71 12.46 -7.85 -23.81
CA PRO A 71 12.01 -6.87 -24.80
C PRO A 71 11.69 -5.50 -24.15
N TRP A 72 12.64 -4.94 -23.42
CA TRP A 72 12.52 -3.60 -22.85
C TRP A 72 12.82 -2.53 -23.91
N GLN A 73 12.01 -1.47 -23.93
CA GLN A 73 12.07 -0.41 -24.94
C GLN A 73 13.37 0.41 -24.86
N VAL A 74 14.02 0.48 -23.70
CA VAL A 74 15.22 1.31 -23.47
C VAL A 74 16.38 0.42 -23.01
N LYS A 75 17.21 -0.05 -23.94
CA LYS A 75 18.35 -0.93 -23.64
C LYS A 75 19.67 -0.18 -23.65
N ASN A 76 20.57 -0.57 -22.76
CA ASN A 76 21.96 -0.14 -22.83
C ASN A 76 22.72 -0.93 -23.92
N ALA A 77 23.76 -0.33 -24.50
CA ALA A 77 24.63 -0.99 -25.47
C ALA A 77 25.42 -2.16 -24.84
N VAL A 78 25.81 -2.02 -23.57
CA VAL A 78 26.49 -3.06 -22.80
C VAL A 78 25.47 -3.84 -21.96
N LYS A 79 25.43 -5.17 -22.18
CA LYS A 79 24.55 -6.12 -21.49
C LYS A 79 25.37 -6.99 -20.53
N SER A 80 24.72 -7.50 -19.48
CA SER A 80 25.36 -8.40 -18.50
C SER A 80 24.47 -9.61 -18.22
N GLU A 81 24.99 -10.81 -18.48
CA GLU A 81 24.30 -12.07 -18.19
C GLU A 81 24.11 -12.30 -16.69
N ILE A 82 25.09 -11.90 -15.87
CA ILE A 82 25.02 -12.03 -14.41
C ILE A 82 23.87 -11.19 -13.83
N LEU A 83 23.71 -9.95 -14.31
CA LEU A 83 22.57 -9.11 -13.93
C LEU A 83 21.24 -9.68 -14.46
N GLY A 84 21.28 -10.32 -15.63
CA GLY A 84 20.16 -11.06 -16.20
C GLY A 84 19.66 -12.16 -15.27
N GLU A 85 20.55 -13.07 -14.86
CA GLU A 85 20.24 -14.22 -14.00
C GLU A 85 19.79 -13.77 -12.60
N PHE A 86 20.47 -12.80 -12.01
CA PHE A 86 20.09 -12.24 -10.71
C PHE A 86 18.67 -11.64 -10.74
N SER A 87 18.37 -10.90 -11.80
CA SER A 87 17.07 -10.26 -12.00
C SER A 87 15.98 -11.30 -12.32
N TYR A 88 16.32 -12.39 -13.04
CA TYR A 88 15.43 -13.54 -13.24
C TYR A 88 15.07 -14.21 -11.90
N TRP A 89 16.06 -14.49 -11.06
CA TRP A 89 15.82 -15.06 -9.73
C TRP A 89 14.93 -14.15 -8.88
N LEU A 90 15.27 -12.85 -8.77
CA LEU A 90 14.45 -11.85 -8.05
C LEU A 90 13.00 -11.79 -8.56
N SER A 91 12.79 -11.99 -9.86
CA SER A 91 11.46 -11.96 -10.45
C SER A 91 10.52 -13.03 -9.90
N ARG A 92 11.08 -14.17 -9.48
CA ARG A 92 10.31 -15.28 -8.91
C ARG A 92 9.86 -15.02 -7.48
N PHE A 93 10.66 -14.31 -6.70
CA PHE A 93 10.39 -14.08 -5.28
C PHE A 93 9.57 -12.81 -4.98
N ARG A 94 9.70 -11.77 -5.80
CA ARG A 94 9.11 -10.45 -5.49
C ARG A 94 7.60 -10.48 -5.26
N MET A 95 6.84 -11.15 -6.13
CA MET A 95 5.37 -11.14 -6.07
C MET A 95 4.84 -12.02 -4.92
N PRO A 96 5.33 -13.26 -4.73
CA PRO A 96 4.97 -14.07 -3.56
C PRO A 96 5.28 -13.37 -2.22
N LEU A 97 6.44 -12.71 -2.13
CA LEU A 97 6.88 -12.06 -0.89
C LEU A 97 6.02 -10.84 -0.54
N LEU A 98 5.70 -9.98 -1.53
CA LEU A 98 4.78 -8.85 -1.32
C LEU A 98 3.36 -9.31 -0.97
N LEU A 99 2.88 -10.39 -1.59
CA LEU A 99 1.57 -10.97 -1.29
C LEU A 99 1.53 -11.54 0.14
N PHE A 100 2.58 -12.25 0.55
CA PHE A 100 2.72 -12.78 1.91
C PHE A 100 2.69 -11.65 2.95
N ILE A 101 3.48 -10.59 2.77
CA ILE A 101 3.47 -9.42 3.65
C ILE A 101 2.08 -8.79 3.70
N SER A 102 1.44 -8.58 2.54
CA SER A 102 0.10 -8.00 2.46
C SER A 102 -0.92 -8.85 3.22
N GLY A 103 -0.88 -10.17 3.08
CA GLY A 103 -1.74 -11.12 3.81
C GLY A 103 -1.53 -11.05 5.32
N ALA A 104 -0.28 -11.11 5.78
CA ALA A 104 0.06 -11.01 7.20
C ALA A 104 -0.42 -9.69 7.82
N VAL A 105 -0.19 -8.56 7.14
CA VAL A 105 -0.68 -7.24 7.59
C VAL A 105 -2.21 -7.19 7.63
N SER A 106 -2.88 -7.82 6.66
CA SER A 106 -4.34 -7.90 6.64
C SER A 106 -4.91 -8.65 7.83
N TRP A 107 -4.28 -9.77 8.18
CA TRP A 107 -4.66 -10.58 9.34
C TRP A 107 -4.60 -9.76 10.64
N PHE A 108 -3.52 -9.01 10.86
CA PHE A 108 -3.41 -8.15 12.04
C PHE A 108 -4.43 -7.01 12.05
N MET A 109 -4.78 -6.45 10.88
CA MET A 109 -5.74 -5.34 10.77
C MET A 109 -7.21 -5.74 10.95
N ILE A 110 -7.56 -7.02 10.80
CA ILE A 110 -8.94 -7.50 10.96
C ILE A 110 -9.32 -7.67 12.44
N LYS A 111 -8.35 -7.74 13.36
CA LYS A 111 -8.62 -7.88 14.80
C LYS A 111 -9.47 -6.72 15.32
N GLY A 112 -10.76 -6.96 15.53
CA GLY A 112 -11.73 -5.99 16.07
C GLY A 112 -12.56 -5.19 15.04
N LYS A 113 -12.55 -5.55 13.75
CA LYS A 113 -13.38 -4.89 12.72
C LYS A 113 -14.29 -5.87 11.97
N THR A 114 -15.37 -5.36 11.37
CA THR A 114 -16.24 -6.16 10.51
C THR A 114 -15.52 -6.53 9.20
N ILE A 115 -15.51 -7.82 8.87
CA ILE A 115 -14.78 -8.39 7.73
C ILE A 115 -15.27 -7.78 6.41
N GLY A 116 -16.58 -7.61 6.24
CA GLY A 116 -17.18 -7.07 5.01
C GLY A 116 -16.77 -5.62 4.71
N GLY A 117 -16.83 -4.74 5.70
CA GLY A 117 -16.42 -3.34 5.53
C GLY A 117 -14.93 -3.18 5.23
N PHE A 118 -14.10 -4.04 5.82
CA PHE A 118 -12.66 -4.09 5.55
C PHE A 118 -12.34 -4.50 4.10
N ILE A 119 -13.03 -5.51 3.57
CA ILE A 119 -12.83 -5.98 2.19
C ILE A 119 -13.23 -4.90 1.18
N ILE A 120 -14.42 -4.30 1.33
CA ILE A 120 -14.92 -3.27 0.42
C ILE A 120 -13.99 -2.06 0.39
N LEU A 121 -13.53 -1.59 1.57
CA LEU A 121 -12.64 -0.43 1.65
C LEU A 121 -11.30 -0.67 0.92
N ARG A 122 -10.78 -1.90 0.98
CA ARG A 122 -9.57 -2.27 0.26
C ARG A 122 -9.80 -2.45 -1.23
N LEU A 123 -10.90 -3.10 -1.63
CA LEU A 123 -11.25 -3.28 -3.02
C LEU A 123 -11.39 -1.92 -3.71
N CYS A 124 -12.16 -0.97 -3.15
CA CYS A 124 -12.26 0.36 -3.74
C CYS A 124 -10.90 1.06 -3.83
N ARG A 125 -10.04 0.93 -2.81
CA ARG A 125 -8.71 1.54 -2.80
C ARG A 125 -7.72 0.93 -3.79
N LEU A 126 -7.86 -0.36 -4.14
CA LEU A 126 -7.03 -1.04 -5.13
C LEU A 126 -7.60 -0.94 -6.55
N PHE A 127 -8.91 -1.10 -6.70
CA PHE A 127 -9.57 -1.23 -8.00
C PHE A 127 -9.68 0.11 -8.73
N ILE A 128 -9.91 1.22 -8.00
CA ILE A 128 -9.99 2.55 -8.60
C ILE A 128 -8.64 2.94 -9.24
N PRO A 129 -7.49 2.89 -8.52
CA PRO A 129 -6.19 3.14 -9.14
C PRO A 129 -5.82 2.14 -10.23
N LEU A 130 -6.22 0.87 -10.08
CA LEU A 130 -5.95 -0.17 -11.08
C LEU A 130 -6.63 0.13 -12.41
N LEU A 131 -7.94 0.42 -12.41
CA LEU A 131 -8.68 0.72 -13.64
C LEU A 131 -8.15 2.00 -14.30
N PHE A 132 -7.91 3.04 -13.51
CA PHE A 132 -7.36 4.29 -14.00
C PHE A 132 -5.96 4.09 -14.62
N GLY A 133 -5.08 3.38 -13.91
CA GLY A 133 -3.75 3.03 -14.40
C GLY A 133 -3.81 2.14 -15.64
N MET A 134 -4.70 1.16 -15.68
CA MET A 134 -4.87 0.28 -16.84
C MET A 134 -5.24 1.08 -18.09
N LEU A 135 -6.25 1.95 -18.02
CA LEU A 135 -6.71 2.71 -19.18
C LEU A 135 -5.64 3.69 -19.70
N ILE A 136 -4.96 4.40 -18.79
CA ILE A 136 -4.02 5.45 -19.18
C ILE A 136 -2.65 4.88 -19.55
N ILE A 137 -2.11 4.00 -18.70
CA ILE A 137 -0.74 3.49 -18.85
C ILE A 137 -0.69 2.49 -20.00
N VAL A 138 -1.61 1.53 -20.08
CA VAL A 138 -1.56 0.49 -21.13
C VAL A 138 -1.77 1.11 -22.50
N SER A 139 -2.76 2.00 -22.64
CA SER A 139 -3.03 2.69 -23.92
C SER A 139 -1.80 3.49 -24.38
N SER A 140 -1.18 4.26 -23.48
CA SER A 140 0.04 5.02 -23.79
C SER A 140 1.22 4.11 -24.16
N LYS A 141 1.40 2.99 -23.45
CA LYS A 141 2.49 2.03 -23.71
C LYS A 141 2.37 1.41 -25.10
N VAL A 142 1.17 0.99 -25.48
CA VAL A 142 0.89 0.38 -26.79
C VAL A 142 1.04 1.40 -27.91
N TYR A 143 0.57 2.64 -27.72
CA TYR A 143 0.77 3.71 -28.68
C TYR A 143 2.26 3.97 -28.96
N LEU A 144 3.05 4.16 -27.90
CA LEU A 144 4.49 4.44 -28.03
C LEU A 144 5.24 3.27 -28.69
N GLU A 145 4.89 2.03 -28.38
CA GLU A 145 5.45 0.85 -29.04
C GLU A 145 5.15 0.86 -30.55
N ARG A 146 3.89 1.12 -30.92
CA ARG A 146 3.46 1.17 -32.32
C ARG A 146 4.14 2.31 -33.09
N VAL A 147 4.21 3.51 -32.52
CA VAL A 147 4.91 4.65 -33.16
C VAL A 147 6.39 4.34 -33.38
N ASN A 148 7.05 3.69 -32.41
CA ASN A 148 8.45 3.26 -32.55
C ASN A 148 8.64 2.20 -33.66
N GLN A 149 7.58 1.43 -33.97
CA GLN A 149 7.56 0.45 -35.06
C GLN A 149 7.10 1.05 -36.42
N GLY A 150 6.93 2.37 -36.52
CA GLY A 150 6.54 3.06 -37.77
C GLY A 150 5.02 3.26 -37.97
N TYR A 151 4.21 3.08 -36.92
CA TYR A 151 2.77 3.32 -36.96
C TYR A 151 2.42 4.82 -36.99
N SER A 152 1.66 5.25 -38.00
CA SER A 152 1.13 6.64 -38.12
C SER A 152 -0.39 6.75 -37.91
N GLY A 153 -1.06 5.68 -37.45
CA GLY A 153 -2.53 5.65 -37.25
C GLY A 153 -3.00 5.94 -35.82
N THR A 154 -4.30 5.85 -35.56
CA THR A 154 -4.89 6.03 -34.21
C THR A 154 -4.89 4.72 -33.40
N THR A 155 -4.86 4.81 -32.07
CA THR A 155 -4.80 3.65 -31.14
C THR A 155 -5.99 2.71 -31.20
N PHE A 156 -7.13 3.16 -31.74
CA PHE A 156 -8.42 2.44 -31.69
C PHE A 156 -8.81 1.75 -33.01
N THR A 157 -8.05 1.95 -34.09
CA THR A 157 -8.32 1.32 -35.37
C THR A 157 -7.46 0.06 -35.53
N ASN A 158 -8.14 -1.09 -35.63
CA ASN A 158 -7.53 -2.32 -36.13
C ASN A 158 -7.39 -2.19 -37.65
N GLU A 159 -6.33 -1.52 -38.10
CA GLU A 159 -5.80 -1.81 -39.43
C GLU A 159 -4.70 -2.84 -39.26
N THR A 160 -4.88 -3.94 -39.97
CA THR A 160 -4.15 -5.19 -39.89
C THR A 160 -2.65 -5.00 -40.09
N TYR A 161 -1.89 -5.08 -38.99
CA TYR A 161 -0.49 -5.47 -39.09
C TYR A 161 -0.48 -6.97 -39.35
N GLU A 162 -0.26 -7.32 -40.62
CA GLU A 162 0.28 -8.61 -40.99
C GLU A 162 1.47 -8.91 -40.06
N TYR A 163 1.30 -9.90 -39.19
CA TYR A 163 2.44 -10.57 -38.58
C TYR A 163 3.23 -11.17 -39.74
N GLY A 164 4.46 -10.71 -39.91
CA GLY A 164 5.36 -11.19 -40.95
C GLY A 164 5.40 -12.72 -41.03
N LEU A 165 4.74 -13.26 -42.05
CA LEU A 165 5.28 -14.37 -42.82
C LEU A 165 6.52 -13.84 -43.56
N GLY A 166 7.60 -13.70 -42.80
CA GLY A 166 8.92 -13.29 -43.27
C GLY A 166 10.02 -14.20 -42.71
N ALA A 167 9.67 -15.43 -42.33
CA ALA A 167 10.61 -16.52 -42.17
C ALA A 167 10.60 -17.34 -43.47
N GLY A 168 11.50 -16.99 -44.40
CA GLY A 168 11.97 -17.85 -45.48
C GLY A 168 11.12 -17.88 -46.76
N VAL A 169 11.36 -16.91 -47.65
CA VAL A 169 11.88 -17.09 -49.03
C VAL A 169 12.33 -15.73 -49.57
#